data_AF-A0A1Y1M2E0-F1
#
_entry.id   AF-A0A1Y1M2E0-F1
#
_cell.length_a   1.000
_cell.length_b   1.000
_cell.length_c   1.000
_cell.angle_alpha   90.00
_cell.angle_beta   90.00
_cell.angle_gamma   90.00
#
_symmetry.space_group_name_H-M   'P 1'
#
loop_
_entity.id
_entity.type
_entity.pdbx_description
1 polymer ?
#
loop_
_entity_poly.entity_id
_entity_poly.type
_entity_poly.pdbx_seq_one_letter_code
_entity_poly.pdbx_strand_id
1 'polypeptide(L)'
;MNASKCFGSYGCFELSPPWISEHRPIALYPEDLSKIEPNYLYYSRVNPTEAVHIDLDDFDFVLSNNIDALLPTYTIAHGFLEGGGQTWVRLVRLPCEIEREFPD
;
A
#
# COMPACT_ATOMS: atom_id res chain seq x y z
N MET A 1 1.98 -26.72 19.89
CA MET A 1 1.87 -25.29 20.27
C MET A 1 1.70 -24.51 19.00
N ASN A 2 0.59 -23.79 18.85
CA ASN A 2 0.33 -22.96 17.67
C ASN A 2 1.15 -21.67 17.85
N ALA A 3 2.29 -21.57 17.17
CA ALA A 3 3.15 -20.40 17.28
C ALA A 3 2.63 -19.30 16.35
N SER A 4 2.50 -18.10 16.90
CA SER A 4 2.07 -16.90 16.17
C SER A 4 3.06 -15.76 16.40
N LYS A 5 3.19 -14.88 15.41
CA LYS A 5 4.00 -13.65 15.49
C LYS A 5 3.13 -12.44 15.20
N CYS A 6 3.20 -11.42 16.05
CA CYS A 6 2.35 -10.22 15.95
C CYS A 6 3.13 -8.99 15.51
N PHE A 7 2.49 -8.12 14.74
CA PHE A 7 3.08 -6.93 14.11
C PHE A 7 2.16 -5.71 14.34
N GLY A 8 2.21 -5.12 15.54
CA GLY A 8 1.47 -3.89 15.85
C GLY A 8 -0.02 -3.95 15.46
N SER A 9 -0.49 -2.91 14.75
CA SER A 9 -1.86 -2.79 14.25
C SER A 9 -2.23 -3.82 13.17
N TYR A 10 -1.25 -4.52 12.58
CA TYR A 10 -1.48 -5.58 11.58
C TYR A 10 -1.88 -6.93 12.19
N GLY A 11 -1.87 -7.05 13.52
CA GLY A 11 -2.30 -8.26 14.22
C GLY A 11 -1.27 -9.39 14.18
N CYS A 12 -1.74 -10.63 14.31
CA CYS A 12 -0.90 -11.82 14.47
C CYS A 12 -1.03 -12.79 13.31
N PHE A 13 0.09 -13.36 12.87
CA PHE A 13 0.19 -14.33 11.80
C PHE A 13 0.62 -15.67 12.36
N GLU A 14 -0.10 -16.72 11.98
CA GLU A 14 0.20 -18.09 12.39
C GLU A 14 0.90 -18.86 11.25
N LEU A 15 1.64 -19.90 11.61
CA LEU A 15 2.16 -20.89 10.67
C LEU A 15 1.33 -22.17 10.68
N SER A 16 0.02 -22.03 10.91
CA SER A 16 -0.96 -23.10 10.80
C SER A 16 -1.61 -23.06 9.41
N PRO A 17 -2.27 -24.15 8.96
CA PRO A 17 -3.17 -24.06 7.81
C PRO A 17 -4.20 -22.92 8.01
N PRO A 18 -4.49 -22.10 6.99
CA PRO A 18 -4.13 -22.30 5.58
C PRO A 18 -2.76 -21.75 5.18
N TRP A 19 -2.02 -21.06 6.05
CA TRP A 19 -0.76 -20.40 5.66
C TRP A 19 0.31 -21.39 5.17
N ILE A 20 0.29 -22.61 5.73
CA ILE A 20 1.03 -23.77 5.22
C ILE A 20 0.07 -24.72 4.50
N SER A 21 0.49 -25.22 3.35
CA SER A 21 -0.20 -26.28 2.59
C SER A 21 0.77 -27.00 1.65
N GLU A 22 0.32 -28.02 0.92
CA GLU A 22 1.14 -28.66 -0.12
C GLU A 22 1.65 -27.65 -1.17
N HIS A 23 0.86 -26.62 -1.49
CA HIS A 23 1.25 -25.53 -2.40
C HIS A 23 2.06 -24.41 -1.72
N ARG A 24 2.15 -24.40 -0.39
CA ARG A 24 2.96 -23.46 0.42
C ARG A 24 3.78 -24.27 1.44
N PRO A 25 4.78 -25.04 0.99
CA PRO A 25 5.50 -25.98 1.86
C PRO A 25 6.48 -25.28 2.81
N ILE A 26 6.83 -24.02 2.51
CA ILE A 26 7.78 -23.24 3.30
C ILE A 26 7.00 -22.41 4.33
N ALA A 27 7.24 -22.73 5.61
CA ALA A 27 6.61 -22.09 6.76
C ALA A 27 7.46 -20.92 7.28
N LEU A 28 7.26 -19.73 6.72
CA LEU A 28 7.93 -18.52 7.17
C LEU A 28 6.91 -17.48 7.61
N TYR A 29 7.20 -16.80 8.71
CA TYR A 29 6.46 -15.59 9.06
C TYR A 29 6.72 -14.49 8.02
N PRO A 30 5.82 -13.51 7.90
CA PRO A 30 6.12 -12.28 7.20
C PRO A 30 7.41 -11.64 7.73
N GLU A 31 8.08 -10.90 6.84
CA GLU A 31 9.24 -10.08 7.19
C GLU A 31 8.87 -9.00 8.23
N ASP A 32 9.87 -8.49 8.92
CA ASP A 32 9.66 -7.42 9.91
C ASP A 32 9.12 -6.14 9.25
N LEU A 33 8.28 -5.38 9.96
CA LEU A 33 7.74 -4.12 9.43
C LEU A 33 8.84 -3.11 9.11
N SER A 34 9.95 -3.12 9.85
CA SER A 34 11.14 -2.29 9.57
C SER A 34 11.89 -2.68 8.29
N LYS A 35 11.59 -3.85 7.72
CA LYS A 35 12.17 -4.31 6.45
C LYS A 35 11.21 -4.13 5.28
N ILE A 36 9.90 -4.22 5.53
CA ILE A 36 8.87 -4.02 4.51
C ILE A 36 8.60 -2.52 4.31
N GLU A 37 8.51 -1.76 5.40
CA GLU A 37 8.24 -0.30 5.48
C GLU A 37 7.24 0.19 4.41
N PRO A 38 5.96 -0.27 4.48
CA PRO A 38 4.96 0.11 3.49
C PRO A 38 4.72 1.62 3.51
N ASN A 39 4.90 2.26 2.36
CA ASN A 39 4.64 3.69 2.19
C ASN A 39 3.30 3.90 1.50
N TYR A 40 2.38 4.54 2.21
CA TYR A 40 1.05 4.86 1.72
C TYR A 40 1.04 6.31 1.21
N LEU A 41 0.88 6.49 -0.10
CA LEU A 41 0.90 7.78 -0.75
C LEU A 41 -0.49 8.12 -1.29
N TYR A 42 -1.08 9.19 -0.78
CA TYR A 42 -2.35 9.74 -1.24
C TYR A 42 -2.13 10.76 -2.36
N TYR A 43 -2.88 10.58 -3.45
CA TYR A 43 -2.98 11.54 -4.54
C TYR A 43 -4.45 11.89 -4.77
N SER A 44 -4.69 13.14 -5.12
CA SER A 44 -6.04 13.62 -5.45
C SER A 44 -6.05 14.25 -6.83
N ARG A 45 -7.25 14.55 -7.35
CA ARG A 45 -7.38 15.31 -8.61
C ARG A 45 -6.83 16.73 -8.48
N VAL A 46 -6.85 17.29 -7.26
CA VAL A 46 -6.33 18.64 -6.96
C VAL A 46 -4.80 18.61 -6.85
N ASN A 47 -4.24 17.55 -6.30
CA ASN A 47 -2.80 17.33 -6.22
C ASN A 47 -2.39 16.01 -6.89
N PRO A 48 -2.35 15.97 -8.24
CA PRO A 48 -2.10 14.75 -8.99
C PRO A 48 -0.61 14.42 -9.10
N THR A 49 0.31 15.27 -8.66
CA THR A 49 1.75 15.04 -8.82
C THR A 49 2.48 14.91 -7.50
N GLU A 50 2.08 15.66 -6.48
CA GLU A 50 2.70 15.59 -5.16
C GLU A 50 1.85 14.71 -4.24
N ALA A 51 2.53 13.77 -3.58
CA ALA A 51 1.89 12.86 -2.65
C ALA A 51 1.73 13.48 -1.28
N VAL A 52 0.65 13.15 -0.59
CA VAL A 52 0.59 13.24 0.87
C VAL A 52 0.85 11.85 1.45
N HIS A 53 1.79 11.73 2.39
CA HIS A 53 2.05 10.47 3.08
C HIS A 53 0.95 10.19 4.10
N ILE A 54 0.39 8.99 4.07
CA ILE A 54 -0.61 8.54 5.04
C ILE A 54 0.13 7.88 6.21
N ASP A 55 0.03 8.50 7.37
CA ASP A 55 0.35 7.86 8.64
C ASP A 55 -0.87 7.04 9.09
N LEU A 56 -0.68 5.73 9.30
CA LEU A 56 -1.77 4.83 9.71
C LEU A 56 -2.22 5.09 11.15
N ASP A 57 -1.41 5.78 11.95
CA ASP A 57 -1.74 6.16 13.32
C ASP A 57 -2.39 7.57 13.39
N ASP A 58 -2.51 8.29 12.26
CA ASP A 58 -3.25 9.55 12.16
C ASP A 58 -4.73 9.30 11.81
N PHE A 59 -5.57 9.23 12.84
CA PHE A 59 -7.01 9.04 12.69
C PHE A 59 -7.75 10.28 12.14
N ASP A 60 -7.11 11.45 12.10
CA ASP A 60 -7.68 12.68 11.57
C ASP A 60 -7.28 12.92 10.10
N PHE A 61 -6.44 12.07 9.50
CA PHE A 61 -5.88 12.21 8.16
C PHE A 61 -6.91 12.56 7.07
N VAL A 62 -8.06 11.87 7.10
CA VAL A 62 -9.15 12.06 6.13
C VAL A 62 -9.72 13.48 6.21
N LEU A 63 -9.93 13.96 7.44
CA LEU A 63 -10.47 15.30 7.70
C LEU A 63 -9.41 16.37 7.42
N SER A 64 -8.17 16.16 7.85
CA SER A 64 -7.08 17.14 7.70
C SER A 64 -6.68 17.37 6.23
N ASN A 65 -6.88 16.36 5.38
CA ASN A 65 -6.59 16.44 3.94
C ASN A 65 -7.83 16.69 3.06
N ASN A 66 -8.98 17.00 3.65
CA ASN A 66 -10.25 17.24 2.94
C ASN A 66 -10.60 16.12 1.94
N ILE A 67 -10.40 14.86 2.34
CA ILE A 67 -10.71 13.71 1.48
C ILE A 67 -12.24 13.56 1.42
N ASP A 68 -12.79 13.72 0.21
CA ASP A 68 -14.22 13.59 -0.02
C ASP A 68 -14.64 12.11 -0.02
N ALA A 69 -15.33 11.69 1.05
CA ALA A 69 -15.83 10.33 1.23
C ALA A 69 -16.91 9.92 0.21
N LEU A 70 -17.48 10.87 -0.55
CA LEU A 70 -18.44 10.58 -1.61
C LEU A 70 -17.75 10.24 -2.95
N LEU A 71 -16.47 10.55 -3.10
CA LEU A 71 -15.71 10.23 -4.29
C LEU A 71 -15.13 8.81 -4.23
N PRO A 72 -15.02 8.12 -5.38
CA PRO A 72 -14.41 6.80 -5.40
C PRO A 72 -12.92 6.89 -5.04
N THR A 73 -12.49 6.01 -4.14
CA THR A 73 -11.08 5.83 -3.76
C THR A 73 -10.55 4.55 -4.40
N TYR A 74 -9.37 4.64 -5.02
CA TYR A 74 -8.70 3.51 -5.65
C TYR A 74 -7.36 3.28 -4.98
N THR A 75 -7.05 2.03 -4.64
CA THR A 75 -5.73 1.62 -4.15
C THR A 75 -4.94 0.99 -5.29
N ILE A 76 -3.73 1.50 -5.52
CA ILE A 76 -2.79 0.94 -6.49
C ILE A 76 -1.63 0.35 -5.69
N ALA A 77 -1.35 -0.92 -5.89
CA ALA A 77 -0.24 -1.63 -5.26
C ALA A 77 0.61 -2.28 -6.35
N HIS A 78 1.93 -2.10 -6.25
CA HIS A 78 2.86 -2.85 -7.08
C HIS A 78 3.03 -4.27 -6.54
N GLY A 79 3.64 -5.13 -7.35
CA GLY A 79 4.02 -6.49 -6.97
C GLY A 79 5.48 -6.75 -7.27
N PHE A 80 5.86 -8.02 -7.35
CA PHE A 80 7.18 -8.53 -7.74
C PHE A 80 8.38 -7.63 -7.34
N LEU A 81 9.41 -7.53 -8.18
CA LEU A 81 10.67 -6.80 -7.93
C LEU A 81 10.53 -5.27 -8.06
N GLU A 82 9.30 -4.76 -8.04
CA GLU A 82 9.02 -3.35 -8.29
C GLU A 82 8.77 -2.59 -6.99
N GLY A 83 8.83 -1.26 -7.06
CA GLY A 83 8.45 -0.35 -5.98
C GLY A 83 7.31 0.60 -6.40
N GLY A 84 6.81 1.41 -5.47
CA GLY A 84 5.75 2.39 -5.77
C GLY A 84 6.17 3.50 -6.75
N GLY A 85 7.47 3.67 -7.01
CA GLY A 85 8.02 4.67 -7.91
C GLY A 85 8.01 4.29 -9.39
N GLN A 86 7.51 3.10 -9.77
CA GLN A 86 7.49 2.69 -11.18
C GLN A 86 6.60 3.60 -12.03
N THR A 87 7.02 3.84 -13.28
CA THR A 87 6.29 4.70 -14.23
C THR A 87 4.84 4.28 -14.40
N TRP A 88 4.55 2.98 -14.48
CA TRP A 88 3.17 2.50 -14.65
C TRP A 88 2.26 2.86 -13.46
N VAL A 89 2.79 2.86 -12.22
CA VAL A 89 2.04 3.27 -11.02
C VAL A 89 1.64 4.74 -11.15
N ARG A 90 2.55 5.58 -11.67
CA ARG A 90 2.28 6.99 -11.96
C ARG A 90 1.28 7.15 -13.10
N LEU A 91 1.41 6.42 -14.20
CA LEU A 91 0.53 6.56 -15.37
C LEU A 91 -0.91 6.16 -15.06
N VAL A 92 -1.12 5.06 -14.31
CA VAL A 92 -2.47 4.59 -13.94
C VAL A 92 -3.25 5.61 -13.12
N ARG A 93 -2.58 6.45 -12.33
CA ARG A 93 -3.23 7.47 -11.49
C ARG A 93 -3.34 8.85 -12.12
N LEU A 94 -2.53 9.17 -13.13
CA LEU A 94 -2.50 10.52 -13.70
C LEU A 94 -3.71 10.78 -14.60
N PRO A 95 -4.27 12.01 -14.57
CA PRO A 95 -5.20 12.46 -15.62
C PRO A 95 -4.52 12.44 -16.98
N CYS A 96 -5.24 12.00 -18.02
CA CYS A 96 -4.74 11.91 -19.40
C CYS A 96 -4.21 13.26 -19.95
N GLU A 97 -4.70 14.39 -19.43
CA GLU A 97 -4.23 15.73 -19.79
C GLU A 97 -2.80 15.99 -19.29
N ILE A 98 -2.46 15.51 -18.09
CA ILE A 98 -1.15 15.68 -17.45
C ILE A 98 -0.15 14.64 -17.99
N GLU A 99 -0.62 13.45 -18.35
CA GLU A 99 0.19 12.40 -18.97
C GLU A 99 0.95 12.90 -20.22
N ARG A 100 0.31 13.73 -21.06
CA ARG A 100 0.91 14.27 -22.28
C ARG A 100 2.10 15.21 -22.07
N GLU A 101 2.32 15.69 -20.85
CA GLU A 101 3.40 16.60 -20.49
C GLU A 101 4.68 15.85 -20.08
N PHE A 102 4.59 14.53 -19.86
CA PHE A 102 5.71 13.66 -19.49
C PHE A 102 5.82 12.44 -20.43
N PRO A 103 6.15 12.63 -21.72
CA PRO A 103 6.39 11.51 -22.62
C PRO A 103 7.65 10.74 -22.22
N ASP A 104 7.60 9.41 -22.38
CA ASP A 104 8.66 8.45 -22.04
C ASP A 104 10.05 8.79 -22.63
#